data_AF-A0A7V4F0W5-F1
#
_entry.id   AF-A0A7V4F0W5-F1
#
_cell.length_a   1.000
_cell.length_b   1.000
_cell.length_c   1.000
_cell.angle_alpha   90.00
_cell.angle_beta   90.00
_cell.angle_gamma   90.00
#
_symmetry.space_group_name_H-M   'P 1'
#
loop_
_entity.id
_entity.type
_entity.pdbx_description
1 polymer ?
#
loop_
_entity_poly.entity_id
_entity_poly.type
_entity_poly.pdbx_seq_one_letter_code
_entity_poly.pdbx_strand_id
1 'polypeptide(L)'
;MPHGKNKYGQILQNVTIEDISAGGNAVARVEGMVVFVPFGIPGDVCDIEVTKVRKKYMEGIVSRVVKPSGLRATPHCRHFG
;
A
#
# COMPACT_ATOMS: atom_id res chain seq x y z
N MET A 1 -7.12 30.37 -11.48
CA MET A 1 -7.43 28.93 -11.62
C MET A 1 -6.61 28.17 -10.57
N PRO A 2 -7.20 27.65 -9.48
CA PRO A 2 -6.41 27.04 -8.42
C PRO A 2 -5.87 25.69 -8.89
N HIS A 3 -4.54 25.58 -8.96
CA HIS A 3 -3.79 24.36 -9.25
C HIS A 3 -3.90 23.40 -8.07
N GLY A 4 -5.04 22.75 -7.90
CA GLY A 4 -5.16 21.60 -7.00
C GLY A 4 -4.49 20.40 -7.67
N LYS A 5 -3.18 20.21 -7.46
CA LYS A 5 -2.46 19.01 -7.89
C LYS A 5 -3.04 17.81 -7.15
N ASN A 6 -4.12 17.22 -7.66
CA ASN A 6 -4.63 15.95 -7.18
C ASN A 6 -3.55 14.91 -7.44
N LYS A 7 -3.07 14.23 -6.39
CA LYS A 7 -2.16 13.08 -6.47
C LYS A 7 -2.81 11.83 -7.09
N TYR A 8 -3.97 11.98 -7.75
CA TYR A 8 -4.70 10.90 -8.41
C TYR A 8 -3.89 10.37 -9.59
N GLY A 9 -3.71 9.06 -9.67
CA GLY A 9 -2.87 8.40 -10.68
C GLY A 9 -1.36 8.54 -10.42
N GLN A 10 -0.95 9.11 -9.27
CA GLN A 10 0.45 9.16 -8.89
C GLN A 10 0.87 7.84 -8.26
N ILE A 11 2.03 7.33 -8.67
CA ILE A 11 2.66 6.16 -8.05
C ILE A 11 3.56 6.65 -6.92
N LEU A 12 3.21 6.27 -5.70
CA LEU A 12 4.02 6.46 -4.50
C LEU A 12 5.01 5.30 -4.42
N GLN A 13 6.29 5.58 -4.64
CA GLN A 13 7.33 4.55 -4.64
C GLN A 13 7.90 4.31 -3.24
N ASN A 14 8.39 3.09 -3.01
CA ASN A 14 9.05 2.71 -1.76
C ASN A 14 8.19 2.94 -0.50
N VAL A 15 6.88 2.72 -0.61
CA VAL A 15 5.97 2.90 0.52
C VAL A 15 6.03 1.66 1.40
N THR A 16 6.40 1.87 2.66
CA THR A 16 6.43 0.81 3.67
C THR A 16 5.06 0.67 4.30
N ILE A 17 4.52 -0.55 4.31
CA ILE A 17 3.30 -0.85 5.03
C ILE A 17 3.62 -0.90 6.53
N GLU A 18 2.94 -0.09 7.32
CA GLU A 18 3.18 0.00 8.77
C GLU A 18 2.28 -0.97 9.52
N ASP A 19 1.01 -1.10 9.11
CA ASP A 19 0.03 -1.92 9.82
C ASP A 19 -1.09 -2.43 8.89
N ILE A 20 -1.99 -3.27 9.41
CA ILE A 20 -3.23 -3.69 8.75
C ILE A 20 -4.41 -3.21 9.58
N SER A 21 -5.32 -2.45 8.96
CA SER A 21 -6.58 -2.05 9.57
C SER A 21 -7.52 -3.25 9.75
N ALA A 22 -8.49 -3.13 10.67
CA ALA A 22 -9.47 -4.18 10.97
C ALA A 22 -10.27 -4.70 9.75
N GLY A 23 -10.32 -3.95 8.65
CA GLY A 23 -10.95 -4.36 7.39
C GLY A 23 -10.07 -5.23 6.48
N GLY A 24 -8.88 -5.64 6.91
CA GLY A 24 -7.92 -6.38 6.08
C GLY A 24 -7.15 -5.51 5.08
N ASN A 25 -7.31 -4.19 5.14
CA ASN A 25 -6.56 -3.25 4.32
C ASN A 25 -5.28 -2.84 5.03
N ALA A 26 -4.17 -2.89 4.33
CA ALA A 26 -2.92 -2.32 4.78
C ALA A 26 -3.00 -0.82 4.91
N VAL A 27 -2.24 -0.32 5.88
CA VAL A 27 -2.13 1.06 6.27
C VAL A 27 -0.67 1.45 6.08
N ALA A 28 -0.45 2.44 5.25
CA ALA A 28 0.84 3.08 5.08
C ALA A 28 0.74 4.57 5.35
N ARG A 29 1.87 5.19 5.69
CA ARG A 29 1.94 6.63 5.92
C ARG A 29 2.91 7.26 4.94
N VAL A 30 2.40 8.20 4.14
CA VAL A 30 3.20 8.89 3.13
C VAL A 30 3.00 10.39 3.32
N GLU A 31 4.10 11.11 3.58
CA GLU A 31 4.09 12.57 3.79
C GLU A 31 3.06 13.02 4.86
N GLY A 32 2.88 12.21 5.91
CA GLY A 32 1.92 12.48 7.00
C GLY A 32 0.46 12.14 6.68
N MET A 33 0.15 11.67 5.48
CA MET A 33 -1.18 11.19 5.10
C MET A 33 -1.26 9.67 5.18
N VAL A 34 -2.41 9.17 5.65
CA VAL A 34 -2.69 7.73 5.70
C VAL A 34 -3.13 7.25 4.32
N VAL A 35 -2.52 6.16 3.84
CA VAL A 35 -2.83 5.51 2.58
C VAL A 35 -3.35 4.12 2.87
N PHE A 36 -4.61 3.86 2.49
CA PHE A 36 -5.21 2.54 2.58
C PHE A 36 -4.96 1.75 1.31
N VAL A 37 -4.41 0.55 1.46
CA VAL A 37 -4.05 -0.31 0.34
C VAL A 37 -4.49 -1.74 0.61
N PRO A 38 -5.27 -2.38 -0.27
CA PRO A 38 -5.65 -3.78 -0.07
C PRO A 38 -4.44 -4.69 -0.29
N PHE A 39 -4.41 -5.84 0.40
CA PHE A 39 -3.39 -6.88 0.26
C PHE A 39 -1.94 -6.49 0.61
N GLY A 40 -1.71 -5.36 1.27
CA GLY A 40 -0.41 -5.04 1.84
C GLY A 40 -0.14 -5.84 3.11
N ILE A 41 1.13 -6.17 3.35
CA ILE A 41 1.58 -6.88 4.55
C ILE A 41 2.54 -5.97 5.31
N PRO A 42 2.42 -5.83 6.64
CA PRO A 42 3.34 -5.05 7.46
C PRO A 42 4.80 -5.41 7.17
N GLY A 43 5.60 -4.37 6.95
CA GLY A 43 7.00 -4.48 6.56
C GLY A 43 7.25 -4.72 5.06
N ASP A 44 6.22 -4.98 4.23
CA ASP A 44 6.39 -4.94 2.78
C ASP A 44 6.71 -3.49 2.36
N VAL A 45 7.62 -3.35 1.40
CA VAL A 45 7.84 -2.11 0.67
C VAL A 45 7.25 -2.28 -0.72
N CYS A 46 6.26 -1.46 -1.06
CA CYS A 46 5.52 -1.54 -2.32
C CYS A 46 5.42 -0.16 -2.96
N ASP A 47 5.32 -0.15 -4.28
CA ASP A 47 4.88 1.00 -5.05
C ASP A 47 3.35 0.99 -5.07
N ILE A 48 2.76 2.08 -4.62
CA ILE A 48 1.31 2.22 -4.45
C ILE A 48 0.80 3.26 -5.45
N GLU A 49 -0.10 2.83 -6.33
CA GLU A 49 -0.79 3.74 -7.23
C GLU A 49 -2.02 4.34 -6.54
N VAL A 50 -2.05 5.66 -6.43
CA VAL A 50 -3.15 6.38 -5.78
C VAL A 50 -4.35 6.43 -6.71
N THR A 51 -5.38 5.66 -6.37
CA THR A 51 -6.64 5.60 -7.12
C THR A 51 -7.69 6.54 -6.54
N LYS A 52 -7.51 7.03 -5.31
CA LYS A 52 -8.45 7.96 -4.68
C LYS A 52 -7.75 8.86 -3.67
N VAL A 53 -8.04 10.16 -3.74
CA VAL A 53 -7.55 11.14 -2.77
C VAL A 53 -8.73 11.72 -2.01
N ARG A 54 -8.72 11.61 -0.67
CA ARG A 54 -9.68 12.27 0.22
C ARG A 54 -8.95 13.35 1.03
N LYS A 55 -9.72 14.21 1.70
CA LYS A 55 -9.16 15.29 2.55
C LYS A 55 -8.35 14.78 3.76
N LYS A 56 -8.62 13.56 4.25
CA LYS A 56 -8.00 13.00 5.47
C LYS A 56 -7.09 11.80 5.21
N TYR A 57 -7.25 11.12 4.07
CA TYR A 57 -6.54 9.89 3.72
C TYR A 57 -6.54 9.70 2.21
N MET A 58 -5.74 8.76 1.73
CA MET A 58 -5.71 8.33 0.34
C MET A 58 -6.02 6.84 0.27
N GLU A 59 -6.53 6.41 -0.87
CA GLU A 59 -6.73 5.00 -1.18
C GLU A 59 -5.89 4.70 -2.43
N GLY A 60 -5.23 3.56 -2.42
CA GLY A 60 -4.39 3.14 -3.52
C GLY A 60 -4.34 1.63 -3.65
N ILE A 61 -3.72 1.17 -4.73
CA ILE A 61 -3.50 -0.25 -5.00
C ILE A 61 -2.00 -0.53 -5.10
N VAL A 62 -1.59 -1.73 -4.71
CA VAL A 62 -0.20 -2.16 -4.92
C VAL A 62 0.02 -2.32 -6.42
N SER A 63 0.81 -1.43 -7.01
CA SER A 63 1.24 -1.52 -8.40
C SER A 63 2.41 -2.50 -8.53
N ARG A 64 3.36 -2.44 -7.59
CA ARG A 64 4.54 -3.30 -7.57
C ARG A 64 5.01 -3.56 -6.14
N VAL A 65 5.49 -4.76 -5.86
CA VAL A 65 6.20 -5.06 -4.61
C VAL A 65 7.69 -4.82 -4.84
N VAL A 66 8.27 -3.86 -4.13
CA VAL A 66 9.71 -3.53 -4.20
C VAL A 66 10.49 -4.48 -3.30
N LYS A 67 10.04 -4.66 -2.06
CA LYS A 67 10.64 -5.56 -1.08
C LYS A 67 9.54 -6.33 -0.34
N PRO A 68 9.43 -7.65 -0.55
CA PRO A 68 8.57 -8.46 0.28
C PRO A 68 9.14 -8.55 1.71
N SER A 69 8.26 -8.48 2.69
CA SER A 69 8.50 -8.71 4.11
C SER A 69 8.63 -10.20 4.36
N GLY A 70 9.50 -10.56 5.31
CA GLY A 70 9.66 -11.94 5.76
C GLY A 70 8.41 -12.50 6.47
N LEU A 71 7.42 -11.66 6.78
CA LEU A 71 6.10 -12.09 7.26
C LEU A 71 5.21 -12.63 6.15
N ARG A 72 5.55 -12.42 4.87
CA ARG A 72 4.94 -13.20 3.79
C ARG A 72 5.29 -14.65 4.06
N ALA A 73 4.30 -15.39 4.55
CA ALA A 73 4.39 -16.83 4.62
C ALA A 73 4.74 -17.32 3.22
N THR A 74 5.99 -17.72 3.01
CA THR A 74 6.35 -18.54 1.87
C THR A 74 5.39 -19.73 1.92
N PRO A 75 4.55 -19.97 0.91
CA PRO A 75 3.71 -21.15 0.92
C PRO A 75 4.65 -22.36 0.99
N HIS A 76 4.79 -22.94 2.17
CA HIS A 76 5.41 -24.24 2.38
C HIS A 76 4.45 -25.32 1.86
N CYS A 77 3.97 -25.20 0.62
CA CYS A 77 3.25 -26.28 -0.02
C CYS A 77 4.26 -27.16 -0.76
N ARG A 78 4.86 -28.09 0.00
CA ARG A 78 5.62 -29.22 -0.52
C ARG A 78 4.73 -30.47 -0.67
N HIS A 79 3.40 -30.28 -0.81
CA HIS A 79 2.39 -31.33 -0.60
C HIS A 79 1.15 -31.26 -1.51
N PHE A 80 1.20 -30.56 -2.64
CA PHE A 80 0.33 -30.92 -3.76
C PHE A 80 1.10 -31.91 -4.63
N GLY A 81 1.04 -33.17 -4.22
CA GLY A 81 1.45 -34.36 -4.96
C GLY A 81 0.32 -35.36 -4.94
#